data_AF-A0A2V7VR28-F1
#
_entry.id   AF-A0A2V7VR28-F1
#
_cell.length_a   1.000
_cell.length_b   1.000
_cell.length_c   1.000
_cell.angle_alpha   90.00
_cell.angle_beta   90.00
_cell.angle_gamma   90.00
#
_symmetry.space_group_name_H-M   'P 1'
#
loop_
_entity.id
_entity.type
_entity.pdbx_description
1 polymer ?
#
loop_
_entity_poly.entity_id
_entity_poly.type
_entity_poly.pdbx_seq_one_letter_code
_entity_poly.pdbx_strand_id
1 'polypeptide(L)'
;MAQAYLPTSSDHGANGWIGRADQLYHVLRMFRCDQDAAGKFCVDGSITSFMGAGDEYVVGADAVYYVDGKPCNLVAALRVTSYGLAVTVIS
;
A
#
# COMPACT_ATOMS: atom_id res chain seq x y z
N MET A 1 40.34 9.50 -1.76
CA MET A 1 39.30 8.45 -1.76
C MET A 1 38.04 9.10 -1.20
N ALA A 2 37.01 9.29 -2.01
CA ALA A 2 35.79 9.98 -1.59
C ALA A 2 34.85 8.98 -0.89
N GLN A 3 34.60 9.20 0.39
CA GLN A 3 33.64 8.44 1.18
C GLN A 3 32.24 8.93 0.81
N ALA A 4 31.45 8.08 0.16
CA ALA A 4 30.06 8.38 -0.13
C ALA A 4 29.31 8.56 1.20
N TYR A 5 28.72 9.73 1.39
CA TYR A 5 27.84 10.04 2.50
C TYR A 5 26.58 9.18 2.36
N LEU A 6 26.49 8.10 3.14
CA LEU A 6 25.25 7.37 3.35
C LEU A 6 24.45 8.16 4.40
N PRO A 7 23.29 8.75 4.07
CA PRO A 7 22.47 9.41 5.05
C PRO A 7 21.98 8.39 6.08
N THR A 8 22.47 8.50 7.31
CA THR A 8 21.91 7.85 8.49
C THR A 8 20.77 8.70 9.01
N SER A 9 19.59 8.57 8.40
CA SER A 9 18.35 9.10 8.98
C SER A 9 17.46 7.93 9.35
N SER A 10 17.31 7.70 10.65
CA SER A 10 16.29 6.84 11.25
C SER A 10 14.85 7.37 11.04
N ASP A 11 14.68 8.41 10.23
CA ASP A 11 13.41 8.77 9.59
C ASP A 11 13.27 7.98 8.29
N HIS A 12 13.02 6.67 8.41
CA HIS A 12 12.56 5.90 7.27
C HIS A 12 11.12 6.32 6.99
N GLY A 13 10.95 7.43 6.28
CA GLY A 13 9.66 7.80 5.73
C GLY A 13 9.06 6.57 5.04
N ALA A 14 8.04 5.99 5.65
CA ALA A 14 7.44 4.76 5.20
C ALA A 14 6.75 5.12 3.88
N ASN A 15 7.35 4.63 2.80
CA ASN A 15 6.90 4.86 1.44
C ASN A 15 5.51 4.22 1.26
N GLY A 16 4.45 5.03 1.37
CA GLY A 16 3.05 4.62 1.22
C GLY A 16 2.49 4.93 -0.17
N TRP A 17 1.16 4.84 -0.27
CA TRP A 17 0.38 5.17 -1.46
C TRP A 17 -0.93 5.87 -1.06
N ILE A 18 -1.35 6.86 -1.84
CA ILE A 18 -2.69 7.47 -1.73
C ILE A 18 -3.40 7.39 -3.08
N GLY A 19 -4.68 7.08 -3.07
CA GLY A 19 -5.50 7.10 -4.27
C GLY A 19 -6.92 6.67 -3.98
N ARG A 20 -7.68 6.46 -5.04
CA ARG A 20 -9.11 6.20 -4.92
C ARG A 20 -9.43 4.74 -4.58
N ALA A 21 -10.57 4.52 -3.94
CA ALA A 21 -11.07 3.20 -3.58
C ALA A 21 -11.22 2.27 -4.80
N ASP A 22 -11.73 2.80 -5.92
CA ASP A 22 -11.90 2.05 -7.17
C ASP A 22 -10.57 1.52 -7.71
N GLN A 23 -9.50 2.32 -7.63
CA GLN A 23 -8.16 1.94 -8.04
C GLN A 23 -7.58 0.86 -7.13
N LEU A 24 -7.70 1.02 -5.81
CA LEU A 24 -7.25 0.02 -4.84
C LEU A 24 -7.93 -1.33 -5.08
N TYR A 25 -9.27 -1.34 -5.18
CA TYR A 25 -10.01 -2.58 -5.41
C TYR A 25 -9.74 -3.19 -6.79
N HIS A 26 -9.51 -2.37 -7.82
CA HIS A 26 -9.12 -2.87 -9.13
C HIS A 26 -7.78 -3.60 -9.07
N VAL A 27 -6.77 -3.04 -8.38
CA VAL A 27 -5.47 -3.68 -8.20
C VAL A 27 -5.61 -4.99 -7.42
N LEU A 28 -6.33 -5.00 -6.29
CA LEU A 28 -6.55 -6.23 -5.52
C LEU A 28 -7.17 -7.35 -6.35
N ARG A 29 -8.14 -7.03 -7.24
CA ARG A 29 -8.73 -8.00 -8.17
C ARG A 29 -7.74 -8.50 -9.21
N MET A 30 -6.99 -7.60 -9.84
CA MET A 30 -6.01 -7.93 -10.89
C MET A 30 -4.89 -8.83 -10.36
N PHE A 31 -4.45 -8.60 -9.12
CA PHE A 31 -3.41 -9.37 -8.46
C PHE A 31 -3.93 -10.64 -7.76
N ARG A 32 -5.21 -10.99 -7.97
CA ARG A 32 -5.86 -12.19 -7.41
C ARG A 32 -5.77 -12.26 -5.88
N CYS A 33 -5.99 -11.11 -5.22
CA CYS A 33 -6.10 -11.08 -3.77
C CYS A 33 -7.18 -12.06 -3.31
N ASP A 34 -6.85 -12.85 -2.30
CA ASP A 34 -7.77 -13.75 -1.63
C ASP A 34 -8.98 -12.98 -1.11
N GLN A 35 -10.12 -13.66 -1.06
CA GLN A 35 -11.36 -13.14 -0.48
C GLN A 35 -11.89 -14.10 0.59
N ASP A 36 -12.47 -13.55 1.64
CA ASP A 36 -13.16 -14.34 2.66
C ASP A 36 -14.50 -14.90 2.13
N ALA A 37 -15.18 -15.70 2.96
CA ALA A 37 -16.48 -16.28 2.60
C ALA A 37 -17.58 -15.24 2.32
N ALA A 38 -17.38 -13.98 2.73
CA ALA A 38 -18.28 -12.86 2.48
C ALA A 38 -17.85 -12.01 1.25
N GLY A 39 -16.79 -12.39 0.55
CA GLY A 39 -16.26 -11.69 -0.62
C GLY A 39 -15.41 -10.47 -0.29
N LYS A 40 -14.99 -10.28 0.96
CA LYS A 40 -14.09 -9.18 1.36
C LYS A 40 -12.65 -9.55 1.05
N PHE A 41 -11.87 -8.60 0.55
CA PHE A 41 -10.45 -8.81 0.30
C PHE A 41 -9.70 -9.06 1.61
N CYS A 42 -8.87 -10.10 1.60
CA CYS A 42 -7.94 -10.40 2.68
C CYS A 42 -6.76 -9.43 2.57
N VAL A 43 -6.77 -8.39 3.40
CA VAL A 43 -5.69 -7.39 3.54
C VAL A 43 -5.40 -7.15 5.01
N ASP A 44 -4.17 -6.71 5.31
CA ASP A 44 -3.74 -6.38 6.66
C ASP A 44 -2.77 -5.19 6.66
N GLY A 45 -2.51 -4.62 7.82
CA GLY A 45 -1.66 -3.45 8.03
C GLY A 45 -2.42 -2.12 7.87
N SER A 46 -1.66 -1.03 7.73
CA SER A 46 -2.20 0.33 7.74
C SER A 46 -2.93 0.68 6.43
N ILE A 47 -4.26 0.56 6.42
CA ILE A 47 -5.13 0.95 5.30
C ILE A 47 -6.29 1.79 5.84
N THR A 48 -6.26 3.10 5.61
CA THR A 48 -7.19 4.04 6.22
C THR A 48 -7.87 4.90 5.15
N SER A 49 -9.17 5.15 5.29
CA SER A 49 -9.85 6.10 4.41
C SER A 49 -9.40 7.54 4.72
N PHE A 50 -8.97 8.26 3.68
CA PHE A 50 -8.61 9.66 3.78
C PHE A 50 -9.86 10.52 3.99
N MET A 51 -9.85 11.39 5.00
CA MET A 51 -10.98 12.25 5.40
C MET A 51 -12.31 11.54 5.71
N GLY A 52 -12.30 10.20 5.87
CA GLY A 52 -13.48 9.43 6.23
C GLY A 52 -14.59 9.35 5.17
N ALA A 53 -14.34 9.82 3.94
CA ALA A 53 -15.32 9.81 2.86
C ALA A 53 -15.48 8.44 2.19
N GLY A 54 -14.54 7.51 2.39
CA GLY A 54 -14.55 6.18 1.76
C GLY A 54 -14.11 6.15 0.30
N ASP A 55 -13.97 7.32 -0.34
CA ASP A 55 -13.60 7.43 -1.76
C ASP A 55 -12.08 7.41 -2.00
N GLU A 56 -11.31 7.78 -0.98
CA GLU A 56 -9.85 7.82 -1.02
C GLU A 56 -9.26 7.03 0.16
N TYR A 57 -8.13 6.39 -0.10
CA TYR A 57 -7.41 5.55 0.85
C TYR A 57 -5.94 5.93 0.91
N VAL A 58 -5.41 5.94 2.13
CA VAL A 58 -3.98 5.95 2.41
C VAL A 58 -3.57 4.52 2.79
N VAL A 59 -2.55 4.02 2.11
CA VAL A 59 -1.96 2.70 2.31
C VAL A 59 -0.54 2.87 2.83
N GLY A 60 -0.27 2.39 4.03
CA GLY A 60 1.04 2.40 4.68
C GLY A 60 1.99 1.35 4.12
N ALA A 61 3.29 1.51 4.36
CA ALA A 61 4.33 0.61 3.83
C ALA A 61 4.29 -0.81 4.43
N ASP A 62 3.64 -0.97 5.58
CA ASP A 62 3.38 -2.22 6.28
C ASP A 62 2.18 -3.00 5.69
N ALA A 63 1.38 -2.37 4.81
CA ALA A 63 0.18 -2.98 4.28
C ALA A 63 0.49 -4.16 3.35
N VAL A 64 -0.27 -5.24 3.52
CA VAL A 64 -0.16 -6.47 2.74
C VAL A 64 -1.52 -6.93 2.22
N TYR A 65 -1.49 -7.67 1.13
CA TYR A 65 -2.61 -8.46 0.63
C TYR A 65 -2.19 -9.93 0.54
N TYR A 66 -3.16 -10.84 0.55
CA TYR A 66 -2.87 -12.28 0.53
C TYR A 66 -3.21 -12.90 -0.83
N VAL A 67 -2.35 -13.80 -1.29
CA VAL A 67 -2.59 -14.66 -2.48
C VAL A 67 -2.23 -16.08 -2.10
N ASP A 68 -3.20 -17.00 -2.21
CA ASP A 68 -3.05 -18.38 -1.77
C ASP A 68 -2.53 -18.48 -0.31
N GLY A 69 -3.02 -17.59 0.55
CA GLY A 69 -2.63 -17.49 1.97
C GLY A 69 -1.24 -16.88 2.22
N LYS A 70 -0.53 -16.40 1.19
CA LYS A 70 0.81 -15.81 1.34
C LYS A 70 0.76 -14.29 1.33
N PRO A 71 1.42 -13.60 2.29
CA PRO A 71 1.44 -12.14 2.33
C PRO A 71 2.29 -11.58 1.18
N CYS A 72 1.77 -10.56 0.52
CA CYS A 72 2.38 -9.83 -0.58
C CYS A 72 2.35 -8.32 -0.28
N ASN A 73 3.40 -7.59 -0.65
CA ASN A 73 3.51 -6.16 -0.35
C ASN A 73 2.51 -5.34 -1.19
N LEU A 74 1.53 -4.71 -0.51
CA LEU A 74 0.45 -3.99 -1.18
C LEU A 74 0.93 -2.70 -1.84
N VAL A 75 1.81 -1.95 -1.18
CA VAL A 75 2.34 -0.70 -1.75
C VAL A 75 3.17 -0.96 -3.01
N ALA A 76 3.96 -2.04 -3.03
CA ALA A 76 4.70 -2.44 -4.22
C ALA A 76 3.76 -2.74 -5.38
N ALA A 77 2.66 -3.47 -5.13
CA ALA A 77 1.64 -3.76 -6.15
C ALA A 77 0.90 -2.51 -6.64
N LEU A 78 0.64 -1.53 -5.77
CA LEU A 78 -0.01 -0.28 -6.16
C LEU A 78 0.92 0.60 -7.01
N ARG A 79 2.22 0.62 -6.70
CA ARG A 79 3.23 1.42 -7.40
C ARG A 79 3.59 0.92 -8.81
N VAL A 80 3.30 -0.33 -9.15
CA VAL A 80 3.48 -0.82 -10.53
C VAL A 80 2.36 -0.37 -11.46
N THR A 81 1.31 0.24 -10.92
CA THR A 81 0.25 0.85 -11.71
C THR A 81 0.49 2.34 -11.91
N SER A 82 -0.13 2.93 -12.93
CA SER A 82 -0.16 4.39 -13.11
C SER A 82 -1.23 5.07 -12.23
N TYR A 83 -1.77 4.37 -11.23
CA TYR A 83 -2.82 4.88 -10.35
C TYR A 83 -2.26 5.48 -9.06
N GLY A 84 -2.96 6.50 -8.55
CA GLY A 84 -2.64 7.17 -7.29
C GLY A 84 -1.33 7.94 -7.29
N LEU A 85 -0.87 8.32 -6.11
CA LEU A 85 0.37 9.04 -5.86
C LEU A 85 1.21 8.29 -4.82
N ALA A 86 2.51 8.18 -5.09
CA ALA A 86 3.45 7.73 -4.08
C ALA A 86 3.57 8.81 -3.00
N VAL A 87 3.41 8.42 -1.74
CA VAL A 87 3.53 9.31 -0.59
C VAL A 87 4.58 8.80 0.38
N THR A 88 5.15 9.71 1.16
CA THR A 88 6.03 9.37 2.28
C THR A 88 5.26 9.68 3.55
N VAL A 89 4.99 8.66 4.36
CA VAL A 89 4.38 8.84 5.68
C VAL A 89 5.50 9.22 6.65
N ILE A 90 5.42 10.42 7.22
CA ILE A 90 6.34 10.93 8.25
C ILE A 90 5.67 10.66 9.60
N SER A 91 6.33 9.88 10.46
CA SER A 91 5.91 9.60 11.84
C SER A 91 6.54 10.57 12.82
#